data_AF-G9PNN8-F1
#
_entry.id   AF-G9PNN8-F1
#
_cell.length_a   1.000
_cell.length_b   1.000
_cell.length_c   1.000
_cell.angle_alpha   90.00
_cell.angle_beta   90.00
_cell.angle_gamma   90.00
#
_symmetry.space_group_name_H-M   'P 1'
#
loop_
_entity.id
_entity.type
_entity.pdbx_description
1 polymer ?
#
loop_
_entity_poly.entity_id
_entity_poly.type
_entity_poly.pdbx_seq_one_letter_code
_entity_poly.pdbx_strand_id
1 'polypeptide(L)'
;MDPHRAFRACLVTSLALTAAVSLAACASSTSKASTTASTPVQTAPVGPPATTAPNTQCGAMDAILVEALDQTPEGQAYTGLPEGSSSEDTQSAWNAFTQVLETNYHARLQTAAGGDATATSAVTALTTYTATTSRFADGQIPEFKDESQAEKDIKEGRTPEPNPEYQKSMEARTNAHVELSTCMPHWPVTF
;
A
#
# COMPACT_ATOMS: atom_id res chain seq x y z
N MET A 1 -41.93 -13.69 53.89
CA MET A 1 -42.30 -12.37 53.35
C MET A 1 -42.07 -12.44 51.85
N ASP A 2 -43.18 -12.49 51.11
CA ASP A 2 -43.38 -12.28 49.67
C ASP A 2 -44.80 -11.69 49.59
N PRO A 3 -45.28 -11.00 48.53
CA PRO A 3 -44.68 -10.68 47.22
C PRO A 3 -44.91 -9.19 46.81
N HIS A 4 -44.59 -8.76 45.58
CA HIS A 4 -45.54 -8.12 44.65
C HIS A 4 -44.92 -7.53 43.35
N ARG A 5 -45.75 -7.63 42.32
CA ARG A 5 -45.64 -7.33 40.89
C ARG A 5 -45.92 -5.85 40.52
N ALA A 6 -45.23 -5.38 39.47
CA ALA A 6 -45.73 -4.83 38.19
C ALA A 6 -46.25 -3.37 37.95
N PHE A 7 -46.12 -3.00 36.66
CA PHE A 7 -46.81 -1.99 35.80
C PHE A 7 -46.36 -0.52 35.87
N ARG A 8 -46.20 0.28 34.79
CA ARG A 8 -46.91 0.52 33.50
C ARG A 8 -45.88 1.07 32.47
N ALA A 9 -45.81 0.69 31.18
CA ALA A 9 -46.72 0.88 30.05
C ALA A 9 -46.99 2.34 29.64
N CYS A 10 -46.48 2.74 28.45
CA CYS A 10 -47.19 3.61 27.51
C CYS A 10 -46.76 3.25 26.06
N LEU A 11 -47.64 2.50 25.38
CA LEU A 11 -47.79 2.43 23.94
C LEU A 11 -48.45 3.71 23.43
N VAL A 12 -48.11 4.21 22.23
CA VAL A 12 -49.04 4.61 21.14
C VAL A 12 -48.21 4.66 19.84
N THR A 13 -48.21 3.61 19.01
CA THR A 13 -48.96 3.42 17.73
C THR A 13 -48.58 4.32 16.53
N SER A 14 -48.03 3.61 15.54
CA SER A 14 -47.89 3.76 14.09
C SER A 14 -48.80 4.72 13.32
N LEU A 15 -48.27 5.27 12.21
CA LEU A 15 -48.99 5.34 10.93
C LEU A 15 -48.03 4.99 9.78
N ALA A 16 -48.40 3.96 9.01
CA ALA A 16 -47.76 3.55 7.77
C ALA A 16 -48.44 4.27 6.59
N LEU A 17 -47.68 4.57 5.54
CA LEU A 17 -48.24 4.75 4.20
C LEU A 17 -47.28 4.17 3.15
N THR A 18 -47.70 3.07 2.55
CA THR A 18 -47.10 2.47 1.37
C THR A 18 -47.64 3.16 0.12
N ALA A 19 -46.76 3.45 -0.84
CA ALA A 19 -47.14 3.66 -2.23
C ALA A 19 -46.04 3.06 -3.13
N ALA A 20 -46.39 1.97 -3.81
CA ALA A 20 -45.64 1.41 -4.91
C ALA A 20 -46.15 2.02 -6.22
N VAL A 21 -45.26 2.50 -7.09
CA VAL A 21 -45.50 2.63 -8.53
C VAL A 21 -44.21 2.31 -9.27
N SER A 22 -44.34 1.40 -10.23
CA SER A 22 -43.29 0.85 -11.08
C SER A 22 -43.04 1.69 -12.34
N LEU A 23 -41.82 1.53 -12.89
CA LEU A 23 -41.40 1.63 -14.30
C LEU A 23 -41.47 3.00 -15.02
N ALA A 24 -40.29 3.51 -15.36
CA ALA A 24 -40.04 4.11 -16.68
C ALA A 24 -38.57 3.88 -17.09
N ALA A 25 -38.38 3.03 -18.09
CA ALA A 25 -37.19 3.03 -18.91
C ALA A 25 -37.24 4.28 -19.81
N CYS A 26 -36.13 5.03 -19.88
CA CYS A 26 -35.85 5.93 -21.00
C CYS A 26 -34.39 5.76 -21.42
N ALA A 27 -34.25 5.52 -22.72
CA ALA A 27 -33.02 5.22 -23.40
C ALA A 27 -32.20 6.48 -23.69
N SER A 28 -30.89 6.25 -23.81
CA SER A 28 -29.94 6.84 -24.76
C SER A 28 -29.96 8.36 -24.96
N SER A 29 -28.99 9.03 -24.35
CA SER A 29 -28.37 10.23 -24.93
C SER A 29 -26.90 9.92 -25.25
N THR A 30 -26.61 9.74 -26.53
CA THR A 30 -25.27 9.72 -27.09
C THR A 30 -24.57 11.03 -26.74
N SER A 31 -23.66 10.99 -25.76
CA SER A 31 -22.65 12.02 -25.58
C SER A 31 -21.30 11.42 -25.94
N LYS A 32 -20.69 12.06 -26.94
CA LYS A 32 -19.47 11.68 -27.64
C LYS A 32 -18.35 11.30 -26.69
N ALA A 33 -17.66 10.23 -27.07
CA ALA A 33 -16.36 9.83 -26.57
C ALA A 33 -15.42 11.03 -26.41
N SER A 34 -15.01 11.28 -25.17
CA SER A 34 -13.70 11.85 -24.88
C SER A 34 -12.88 10.68 -24.36
N THR A 35 -12.13 10.07 -25.27
CA THR A 35 -11.14 9.02 -24.97
C THR A 35 -9.99 9.69 -24.24
N THR A 36 -10.17 9.94 -22.95
CA THR A 36 -9.03 10.04 -22.04
C THR A 36 -8.73 8.61 -21.63
N ALA A 37 -7.65 8.04 -22.16
CA ALA A 37 -7.12 6.78 -21.68
C ALA A 37 -6.71 6.99 -20.21
N SER A 38 -7.63 6.70 -19.29
CA SER A 38 -7.29 6.57 -17.88
C SER A 38 -6.40 5.34 -17.77
N THR A 39 -5.11 5.55 -17.56
CA THR A 39 -4.20 4.53 -17.03
C THR A 39 -4.90 3.89 -15.83
N PRO A 40 -4.96 2.55 -15.73
CA PRO A 40 -5.55 1.92 -14.55
C PRO A 40 -4.73 2.37 -13.34
N VAL A 41 -5.33 3.15 -12.45
CA VAL A 41 -4.80 3.32 -11.10
C VAL A 41 -4.94 1.95 -10.47
N GLN A 42 -3.82 1.27 -10.27
CA GLN A 42 -3.77 0.00 -9.57
C GLN A 42 -4.07 0.30 -8.10
N THR A 43 -5.35 0.31 -7.76
CA THR A 43 -5.80 0.52 -6.38
C THR A 43 -5.24 -0.60 -5.51
N ALA A 44 -4.61 -0.23 -4.39
CA ALA A 44 -4.14 -1.20 -3.40
C ALA A 44 -5.24 -2.22 -3.07
N PRO A 45 -4.92 -3.52 -2.93
CA PRO A 45 -5.90 -4.55 -2.60
C PRO A 45 -6.70 -4.18 -1.35
N VAL A 46 -8.04 -4.16 -1.48
CA VAL A 46 -8.94 -3.86 -0.36
C VAL A 46 -9.25 -5.17 0.35
N GLY A 47 -8.54 -5.45 1.46
CA GLY A 47 -8.71 -6.68 2.25
C GLY A 47 -7.63 -6.83 3.32
N PRO A 48 -7.77 -7.79 4.25
CA PRO A 48 -6.69 -8.12 5.17
C PRO A 48 -5.43 -8.56 4.40
N PRO A 49 -4.22 -8.38 4.96
CA PRO A 49 -2.97 -8.81 4.33
C PRO A 49 -3.07 -10.25 3.83
N ALA A 50 -2.60 -10.50 2.61
CA ALA A 50 -2.54 -11.84 2.08
C ALA A 50 -1.62 -12.69 2.96
N THR A 51 -2.12 -13.83 3.45
CA THR A 51 -1.34 -14.79 4.25
C THR A 51 -0.82 -15.97 3.42
N THR A 52 -1.08 -15.97 2.11
CA THR A 52 -0.66 -17.03 1.19
C THR A 52 -0.35 -16.44 -0.16
N ALA A 53 0.71 -16.93 -0.79
CA ALA A 53 1.14 -16.46 -2.10
C ALA A 53 0.10 -16.83 -3.18
N PRO A 54 -0.13 -15.97 -4.19
CA PRO A 54 -1.17 -16.19 -5.20
C PRO A 54 -0.84 -17.33 -6.17
N ASN A 55 0.43 -17.72 -6.29
CA ASN A 55 0.89 -18.82 -7.14
C ASN A 55 2.22 -19.40 -6.62
N THR A 56 2.70 -20.46 -7.26
CA THR A 56 3.92 -21.18 -6.86
C THR A 56 5.18 -20.32 -6.98
N GLN A 57 5.29 -19.47 -8.01
CA GLN A 57 6.45 -18.62 -8.25
C GLN A 57 6.57 -17.54 -7.17
N CYS A 58 5.46 -16.90 -6.85
CA CYS A 58 5.36 -15.96 -5.73
C CYS A 58 5.65 -16.64 -4.39
N GLY A 59 5.18 -17.88 -4.18
CA GLY A 59 5.54 -18.66 -2.99
C GLY A 59 7.04 -18.99 -2.92
N ALA A 60 7.70 -19.24 -4.05
CA ALA A 60 9.14 -19.45 -4.11
C ALA A 60 9.93 -18.16 -3.82
N MET A 61 9.46 -17.01 -4.32
CA MET A 61 10.04 -15.71 -3.97
C MET A 61 9.87 -15.39 -2.49
N ASP A 62 8.69 -15.65 -1.93
CA ASP A 62 8.41 -15.47 -0.50
C ASP A 62 9.31 -16.34 0.39
N ALA A 63 9.55 -17.59 -0.01
CA ALA A 63 10.51 -18.46 0.69
C ALA A 63 11.94 -17.89 0.68
N ILE A 64 12.37 -17.28 -0.43
CA ILE A 64 13.66 -16.60 -0.53
C ILE A 64 13.70 -15.37 0.39
N LEU A 65 12.61 -14.60 0.45
CA LEU A 65 12.47 -13.45 1.36
C LEU A 65 12.63 -13.89 2.82
N VAL A 66 11.91 -14.93 3.25
CA VAL A 66 11.99 -15.49 4.60
C VAL A 66 13.39 -16.03 4.92
N GLU A 67 14.01 -16.73 3.97
CA GLU A 67 15.39 -17.21 4.10
C GLU A 67 16.37 -16.04 4.29
N ALA A 68 16.24 -14.98 3.49
CA ALA A 68 17.09 -13.80 3.60
C ALA A 68 16.89 -13.07 4.93
N LEU A 69 15.64 -12.98 5.42
CA LEU A 69 15.34 -12.41 6.74
C LEU A 69 16.04 -13.16 7.87
N ASP A 70 16.08 -14.49 7.80
CA ASP A 70 16.70 -15.35 8.82
C ASP A 70 18.24 -15.37 8.72
N GLN A 71 18.79 -15.31 7.51
CA GLN A 71 20.23 -15.56 7.28
C GLN A 71 21.10 -14.31 7.17
N THR A 72 20.50 -13.13 6.96
CA THR A 72 21.27 -11.88 6.80
C THR A 72 21.34 -11.10 8.11
N PRO A 73 22.47 -10.44 8.43
CA PRO A 73 22.56 -9.54 9.57
C PRO A 73 21.48 -8.44 9.55
N GLU A 74 21.17 -7.89 8.38
CA GLU A 74 20.17 -6.84 8.20
C GLU A 74 18.74 -7.37 8.40
N GLY A 75 18.45 -8.59 7.93
CA GLY A 75 17.18 -9.26 8.18
C GLY A 75 16.97 -9.57 9.67
N GLN A 76 18.02 -10.02 10.35
CA GLN A 76 18.02 -10.24 11.80
C GLN A 76 17.91 -8.92 12.58
N ALA A 77 18.54 -7.85 12.10
CA ALA A 77 18.41 -6.53 12.70
C ALA A 77 16.97 -6.01 12.63
N TYR A 78 16.29 -6.19 11.49
CA TYR A 78 14.88 -5.84 11.34
C TYR A 78 13.95 -6.72 12.20
N THR A 79 14.09 -8.04 12.13
CA THR A 79 13.22 -8.99 12.85
C THR A 79 13.48 -9.02 14.36
N GLY A 80 14.66 -8.60 14.80
CA GLY A 80 15.05 -8.49 16.21
C GLY A 80 14.65 -7.18 16.89
N LEU A 81 14.01 -6.25 16.17
CA LEU A 81 13.55 -4.99 16.77
C LEU A 81 12.54 -5.25 17.91
N PRO A 82 12.70 -4.58 19.06
CA PRO A 82 11.73 -4.68 20.15
C PRO A 82 10.33 -4.23 19.71
N GLU A 83 9.29 -4.84 20.29
CA GLU A 83 7.93 -4.33 20.15
C GLU A 83 7.86 -2.86 20.60
N GLY A 84 7.20 -2.02 19.81
CA GLY A 84 7.09 -0.58 20.08
C GLY A 84 8.31 0.25 19.65
N SER A 85 9.24 -0.33 18.88
CA SER A 85 10.24 0.45 18.13
C SER A 85 9.59 1.53 17.29
N SER A 86 10.29 2.66 17.10
CA SER A 86 9.75 3.75 16.30
C SER A 86 9.55 3.33 14.85
N SER A 87 8.63 3.98 14.14
CA SER A 87 8.44 3.75 12.71
C SER A 87 9.70 4.10 11.92
N GLU A 88 10.46 5.10 12.36
CA GLU A 88 11.74 5.48 11.77
C GLU A 88 12.79 4.37 11.89
N ASP A 89 12.98 3.80 13.09
CA ASP A 89 13.92 2.69 13.31
C ASP A 89 13.51 1.45 12.51
N THR A 90 12.21 1.15 12.51
CA THR A 90 11.64 0.01 11.78
C THR A 90 11.84 0.15 10.27
N GLN A 91 11.53 1.33 9.73
CA GLN A 91 11.72 1.64 8.32
C GLN A 91 13.21 1.62 7.94
N SER A 92 14.08 2.16 8.79
CA SER A 92 15.54 2.18 8.55
C SER A 92 16.11 0.76 8.46
N ALA A 93 15.77 -0.11 9.43
CA ALA A 93 16.21 -1.50 9.41
C ALA A 93 15.66 -2.26 8.19
N TRP A 94 14.38 -2.05 7.85
CA TRP A 94 13.78 -2.62 6.66
C TRP A 94 14.44 -2.16 5.35
N ASN A 95 14.76 -0.87 5.24
CA ASN A 95 15.44 -0.32 4.07
C ASN A 95 16.84 -0.93 3.89
N ALA A 96 17.59 -1.13 4.98
CA ALA A 96 18.88 -1.81 4.95
C ALA A 96 18.75 -3.26 4.46
N PHE A 97 17.76 -3.99 4.99
CA PHE A 97 17.49 -5.36 4.56
C PHE A 97 17.09 -5.45 3.07
N THR A 98 16.19 -4.60 2.60
CA THR A 98 15.75 -4.63 1.20
C THR A 98 16.87 -4.28 0.22
N GLN A 99 17.84 -3.45 0.61
CA GLN A 99 19.06 -3.24 -0.17
C GLN A 99 19.90 -4.52 -0.30
N VAL A 100 20.02 -5.32 0.77
CA VAL A 100 20.67 -6.64 0.74
C VAL A 100 19.91 -7.61 -0.15
N LEU A 101 18.58 -7.61 -0.06
CA LEU A 101 17.72 -8.43 -0.90
C LEU A 101 17.94 -8.12 -2.40
N GLU A 102 17.94 -6.83 -2.77
CA GLU A 102 18.20 -6.39 -4.14
C GLU A 102 19.63 -6.71 -4.61
N THR A 103 20.62 -6.57 -3.73
CA THR A 103 22.02 -6.75 -4.15
C THR A 103 22.40 -8.22 -4.24
N ASN A 104 21.98 -9.04 -3.26
CA ASN A 104 22.51 -10.39 -3.07
C ASN A 104 21.52 -11.49 -3.46
N TYR A 105 20.21 -11.22 -3.43
CA TYR A 105 19.17 -12.21 -3.67
C TYR A 105 18.37 -11.97 -4.96
N HIS A 106 18.50 -10.81 -5.60
CA HIS A 106 17.72 -10.46 -6.79
C HIS A 106 17.82 -11.48 -7.93
N ALA A 107 19.00 -12.04 -8.22
CA ALA A 107 19.14 -13.09 -9.23
C ALA A 107 18.38 -14.39 -8.87
N ARG A 108 18.32 -14.73 -7.58
CA ARG A 108 17.54 -15.88 -7.08
C ARG A 108 16.05 -15.61 -7.17
N LEU A 109 15.62 -14.38 -6.83
CA LEU A 109 14.23 -13.95 -6.97
C LEU A 109 13.78 -13.94 -8.44
N GLN A 110 14.61 -13.46 -9.35
CA GLN A 110 14.41 -13.57 -10.81
C GLN A 110 14.23 -15.02 -11.26
N THR A 111 15.10 -15.90 -10.78
CA THR A 111 15.04 -17.33 -11.10
C THR A 111 13.74 -17.96 -10.57
N ALA A 112 13.32 -17.60 -9.36
CA ALA A 112 12.08 -18.08 -8.74
C ALA A 112 10.82 -17.55 -9.45
N ALA A 113 10.86 -16.28 -9.90
CA ALA A 113 9.79 -15.69 -10.70
C ALA A 113 9.59 -16.44 -12.03
N GLY A 114 10.69 -16.91 -12.63
CA GLY A 114 10.66 -17.65 -13.89
C GLY A 114 10.01 -16.81 -15.00
N GLY A 115 8.88 -17.30 -15.53
CA GLY A 115 8.08 -16.58 -16.53
C GLY A 115 6.70 -16.14 -16.03
N ASP A 116 6.42 -16.24 -14.72
CA ASP A 116 5.14 -15.80 -14.18
C ASP A 116 5.05 -14.28 -14.18
N ALA A 117 3.91 -13.74 -14.63
CA ALA A 117 3.73 -12.30 -14.79
C ALA A 117 3.74 -11.57 -13.44
N THR A 118 3.03 -12.10 -12.44
CA THR A 118 2.93 -11.50 -11.10
C THR A 118 4.30 -11.49 -10.41
N ALA A 119 5.00 -12.63 -10.45
CA ALA A 119 6.30 -12.77 -9.83
C ALA A 119 7.37 -11.90 -10.53
N THR A 120 7.34 -11.82 -11.86
CA THR A 120 8.25 -10.94 -12.63
C THR A 120 7.99 -9.46 -12.33
N SER A 121 6.72 -9.08 -12.16
CA SER A 121 6.34 -7.73 -11.73
C SER A 121 6.91 -7.44 -10.34
N ALA A 122 6.76 -8.36 -9.39
CA ALA A 122 7.30 -8.21 -8.04
C ALA A 122 8.83 -8.04 -8.00
N VAL A 123 9.58 -8.73 -8.86
CA VAL A 123 11.02 -8.50 -8.99
C VAL A 123 11.32 -7.08 -9.48
N THR A 124 10.60 -6.61 -10.51
CA THR A 124 10.76 -5.24 -11.03
C THR A 124 10.37 -4.19 -9.98
N ALA A 125 9.35 -4.50 -9.18
CA ALA A 125 8.92 -3.71 -8.05
C ALA A 125 10.00 -3.65 -6.97
N LEU A 126 10.74 -4.73 -6.68
CA LEU A 126 11.85 -4.70 -5.70
C LEU A 126 12.92 -3.68 -6.12
N THR A 127 13.36 -3.72 -7.37
CA THR A 127 14.32 -2.74 -7.91
C THR A 127 13.78 -1.33 -7.82
N THR A 128 12.50 -1.11 -8.17
CA THR A 128 11.87 0.21 -8.10
C THR A 128 11.78 0.72 -6.67
N TYR A 129 11.36 -0.14 -5.74
CA TYR A 129 11.21 0.16 -4.32
C TYR A 129 12.54 0.56 -3.69
N THR A 130 13.59 -0.25 -3.89
CA THR A 130 14.92 -0.01 -3.31
C THR A 130 15.59 1.22 -3.89
N ALA A 131 15.60 1.36 -5.22
CA ALA A 131 16.15 2.53 -5.88
C ALA A 131 15.45 3.82 -5.43
N THR A 132 14.11 3.83 -5.42
CA THR A 132 13.35 5.02 -5.03
C THR A 132 13.54 5.36 -3.55
N THR A 133 13.60 4.35 -2.68
CA THR A 133 13.86 4.52 -1.25
C THR A 133 15.24 5.12 -0.98
N SER A 134 16.28 4.63 -1.66
CA SER A 134 17.63 5.20 -1.56
C SER A 134 17.66 6.66 -2.00
N ARG A 135 17.01 7.01 -3.12
CA ARG A 135 16.94 8.40 -3.58
C ARG A 135 16.25 9.33 -2.59
N PHE A 136 15.21 8.86 -1.91
CA PHE A 136 14.56 9.63 -0.84
C PHE A 136 15.48 9.80 0.37
N ALA A 137 16.14 8.73 0.81
CA ALA A 137 17.05 8.76 1.95
C ALA A 137 18.25 9.70 1.69
N ASP A 138 18.75 9.75 0.47
CA ASP A 138 19.86 10.62 0.05
C ASP A 138 19.44 12.08 -0.21
N GLY A 139 18.16 12.42 -0.03
CA GLY A 139 17.64 13.77 -0.28
C GLY A 139 17.66 14.18 -1.76
N GLN A 140 17.78 13.23 -2.69
CA GLN A 140 17.87 13.52 -4.13
C GLN A 140 16.53 13.94 -4.75
N ILE A 141 15.42 13.67 -4.06
CA ILE A 141 14.07 14.01 -4.50
C ILE A 141 13.45 14.92 -3.45
N PRO A 142 13.65 16.26 -3.52
CA PRO A 142 13.09 17.19 -2.56
C PRO A 142 11.56 17.23 -2.69
N GLU A 143 10.85 17.42 -1.58
CA GLU A 143 9.38 17.47 -1.55
C GLU A 143 8.82 18.67 -2.32
N PHE A 144 9.54 19.79 -2.29
CA PHE A 144 9.13 21.03 -2.94
C PHE A 144 10.01 21.34 -4.15
N LYS A 145 9.41 22.00 -5.14
CA LYS A 145 10.11 22.39 -6.37
C LYS A 145 11.24 23.40 -6.11
N ASP A 146 11.06 24.25 -5.11
CA ASP A 146 12.05 25.19 -4.58
C ASP A 146 11.90 25.22 -3.06
N GLU A 147 12.87 24.65 -2.34
CA GLU A 147 12.83 24.55 -0.87
C GLU A 147 12.93 25.93 -0.19
N SER A 148 13.69 26.85 -0.78
CA SER A 148 13.84 28.21 -0.24
C SER A 148 12.55 29.02 -0.42
N GLN A 149 11.86 28.83 -1.54
CA GLN A 149 10.55 29.44 -1.75
C GLN A 149 9.46 28.77 -0.91
N ALA A 150 9.51 27.45 -0.75
CA ALA A 150 8.60 26.72 0.12
C ALA A 150 8.67 27.21 1.57
N GLU A 151 9.87 27.45 2.11
CA GLU A 151 10.04 27.99 3.46
C GLU A 151 9.39 29.39 3.61
N LYS A 152 9.53 30.26 2.59
CA LYS A 152 8.88 31.58 2.58
C LYS A 152 7.36 31.46 2.51
N ASP A 153 6.87 30.61 1.62
CA ASP A 153 5.44 30.38 1.45
C ASP A 153 4.82 29.89 2.76
N ILE A 154 5.43 28.93 3.45
CA ILE A 154 5.00 28.44 4.76
C ILE A 154 4.96 29.58 5.79
N LYS A 155 6.03 30.40 5.88
CA LYS A 155 6.10 31.54 6.82
C LYS A 155 5.01 32.59 6.57
N GLU A 156 4.61 32.76 5.32
CA GLU A 156 3.57 33.71 4.90
C GLU A 156 2.16 33.08 4.88
N GLY A 157 2.01 31.82 5.27
CA GLY A 157 0.73 31.09 5.26
C GLY A 157 0.23 30.73 3.85
N ARG A 158 1.12 30.70 2.86
CA ARG A 158 0.87 30.24 1.49
C ARG A 158 1.24 28.76 1.35
N THR A 159 0.56 28.03 0.47
CA THR A 159 0.88 26.62 0.17
C THR A 159 2.08 26.55 -0.78
N PRO A 160 3.19 25.87 -0.41
CA PRO A 160 4.32 25.66 -1.31
C PRO A 160 3.96 24.89 -2.58
N GLU A 161 4.69 25.13 -3.66
CA GLU A 161 4.58 24.33 -4.88
C GLU A 161 5.28 22.96 -4.69
N PRO A 162 4.53 21.83 -4.73
CA PRO A 162 5.11 20.51 -4.58
C PRO A 162 5.96 20.14 -5.80
N ASN A 163 7.00 19.32 -5.58
CA ASN A 163 7.80 18.77 -6.66
C ASN A 163 7.01 17.64 -7.37
N PRO A 164 6.74 17.75 -8.67
CA PRO A 164 6.04 16.68 -9.41
C PRO A 164 6.85 15.38 -9.48
N GLU A 165 8.18 15.44 -9.37
CA GLU A 165 9.01 14.23 -9.29
C GLU A 165 8.82 13.52 -7.95
N TYR A 166 8.78 14.26 -6.83
CA TYR A 166 8.51 13.70 -5.51
C TYR A 166 7.20 12.92 -5.49
N GLN A 167 6.12 13.51 -6.01
CA GLN A 167 4.81 12.86 -6.08
C GLN A 167 4.85 11.56 -6.90
N LYS A 168 5.46 11.61 -8.09
CA LYS A 168 5.60 10.44 -8.96
C LYS A 168 6.44 9.34 -8.33
N SER A 169 7.53 9.70 -7.66
CA SER A 169 8.39 8.74 -6.97
C SER A 169 7.71 8.14 -5.74
N MET A 170 6.93 8.92 -4.99
CA MET A 170 6.11 8.41 -3.89
C MET A 170 5.06 7.41 -4.39
N GLU A 171 4.38 7.73 -5.49
CA GLU A 171 3.42 6.83 -6.15
C GLU A 171 4.11 5.56 -6.65
N ALA A 172 5.25 5.68 -7.34
CA ALA A 172 6.01 4.52 -7.84
C ALA A 172 6.47 3.60 -6.71
N ARG A 173 6.98 4.15 -5.60
CA ARG A 173 7.35 3.37 -4.41
C ARG A 173 6.14 2.67 -3.79
N THR A 174 5.01 3.36 -3.73
CA THR A 174 3.75 2.82 -3.19
C THR A 174 3.23 1.66 -4.04
N ASN A 175 3.21 1.80 -5.36
CA ASN A 175 2.78 0.74 -6.28
C ASN A 175 3.74 -0.46 -6.21
N ALA A 176 5.04 -0.20 -6.16
CA ALA A 176 6.03 -1.26 -5.97
C ALA A 176 5.80 -2.04 -4.67
N HIS A 177 5.53 -1.34 -3.56
CA HIS A 177 5.19 -1.98 -2.28
C HIS A 177 3.93 -2.86 -2.39
N VAL A 178 2.91 -2.39 -3.10
CA VAL A 178 1.69 -3.18 -3.37
C VAL A 178 2.00 -4.45 -4.16
N GLU A 179 2.78 -4.37 -5.23
CA GLU A 179 3.16 -5.55 -6.02
C GLU A 179 3.95 -6.57 -5.20
N LEU A 180 4.90 -6.10 -4.39
CA LEU A 180 5.71 -6.94 -3.51
C LEU A 180 4.85 -7.65 -2.48
N SER A 181 4.00 -6.90 -1.76
CA SER A 181 3.06 -7.46 -0.76
C SER A 181 2.01 -8.40 -1.35
N THR A 182 1.64 -8.22 -2.63
CA THR A 182 0.71 -9.12 -3.34
C THR A 182 1.37 -10.47 -3.66
N CYS A 183 2.66 -10.46 -4.01
CA CYS A 183 3.38 -11.67 -4.38
C CYS A 183 3.98 -12.40 -3.17
N MET A 184 4.55 -11.67 -2.21
CA MET A 184 5.25 -12.22 -1.04
C MET A 184 4.49 -11.89 0.25
N PRO A 185 3.70 -12.83 0.81
CA PRO A 185 2.96 -12.63 2.06
C PRO A 185 3.79 -12.17 3.27
N HIS A 186 5.08 -12.48 3.32
CA HIS A 186 5.98 -12.03 4.40
C HIS A 186 6.56 -10.63 4.15
N TRP A 187 6.25 -10.01 3.02
CA TRP A 187 6.56 -8.59 2.79
C TRP A 187 5.65 -7.74 3.68
N PRO A 188 6.19 -6.85 4.53
CA PRO A 188 5.38 -6.03 5.43
C PRO A 188 4.37 -5.17 4.68
N VAL A 189 3.13 -5.10 5.17
CA VAL A 189 2.07 -4.31 4.55
C VAL A 189 2.05 -2.85 5.00
N THR A 190 2.58 -2.55 6.18
CA THR A 190 2.52 -1.22 6.81
C THR A 190 3.85 -0.89 7.47
N PHE A 191 4.17 0.40 7.47
CA PHE A 191 5.18 1.04 8.32
C PHE A 191 4.60 2.34 8.88
#